data_AF-A0A2E8Y7Z6-F1
#
_entry.id   AF-A0A2E8Y7Z6-F1
#
_cell.length_a   1.000
_cell.length_b   1.000
_cell.length_c   1.000
_cell.angle_alpha   90.00
_cell.angle_beta   90.00
_cell.angle_gamma   90.00
#
_symmetry.space_group_name_H-M   'P 1'
#
loop_
_entity.id
_entity.type
_entity.pdbx_description
1 polymer ?
#
loop_
_entity_poly.entity_id
_entity_poly.type
_entity_poly.pdbx_seq_one_letter_code
_entity_poly.pdbx_strand_id
1 'polypeptide(L)'
;MPDKIHCGYNDHMADQYHCWKCQAVLEDLLLPLARLAECSMCGADLHVCRMCQFYDTGVADACRETVAEPVNDKVRANFCGYLVLADAGRLADRDEVVESSRHDLESLFGLTHEDKPAVNPPDELNALFDLTNDDGRK
;
A
#
# COMPACT_ATOMS: atom_id res chain seq x y z
N MET A 1 -29.37 34.35 28.07
CA MET A 1 -28.09 34.30 27.32
C MET A 1 -27.28 33.17 27.91
N PRO A 2 -26.97 32.14 27.11
CA PRO A 2 -25.59 31.69 27.04
C PRO A 2 -25.10 31.74 25.60
N ASP A 3 -23.85 32.18 25.48
CA ASP A 3 -23.20 32.57 24.25
C ASP A 3 -22.89 31.39 23.33
N LYS A 4 -23.13 31.65 22.05
CA LYS A 4 -22.73 30.85 20.90
C LYS A 4 -21.20 30.73 20.88
N ILE A 5 -20.68 29.51 21.00
CA ILE A 5 -19.39 29.15 20.40
C ILE A 5 -19.68 28.12 19.33
N HIS A 6 -20.16 28.60 18.18
CA HIS A 6 -19.93 27.91 16.91
C HIS A 6 -18.63 28.48 16.36
N CYS A 7 -17.51 27.86 16.74
CA CYS A 7 -16.30 27.95 15.92
C CYS A 7 -16.63 27.20 14.62
N GLY A 8 -17.06 27.95 13.62
CA GLY A 8 -17.26 27.43 12.28
C GLY A 8 -15.90 27.26 11.62
N TYR A 9 -15.51 26.01 11.40
CA TYR A 9 -14.62 25.63 10.32
C TYR A 9 -15.36 24.59 9.47
N ASN A 10 -16.44 25.02 8.82
CA ASN A 10 -17.03 24.28 7.72
C ASN A 10 -16.28 24.68 6.45
N ASP A 11 -15.31 23.86 6.07
CA ASP A 11 -15.09 23.45 4.67
C ASP A 11 -14.14 22.23 4.64
N HIS A 12 -14.49 21.21 5.43
CA HIS A 12 -14.01 19.85 5.21
C HIS A 12 -14.75 19.29 3.98
N MET A 13 -14.40 19.73 2.78
CA MET A 13 -14.42 18.80 1.65
C MET A 13 -13.37 17.75 1.99
N ALA A 14 -13.81 16.71 2.69
CA ALA A 14 -12.95 15.71 3.27
C ALA A 14 -12.16 15.04 2.15
N ASP A 15 -10.85 15.33 2.09
CA ASP A 15 -9.88 14.39 1.56
C ASP A 15 -10.01 13.14 2.42
N GLN A 16 -10.92 12.25 2.00
CA GLN A 16 -11.21 11.03 2.71
C GLN A 16 -10.05 10.09 2.47
N TYR A 17 -9.20 9.95 3.49
CA TYR A 17 -8.09 9.02 3.43
C TYR A 17 -8.57 7.63 3.81
N HIS A 18 -8.12 6.62 3.07
CA HIS A 18 -8.40 5.23 3.36
C HIS A 18 -7.11 4.49 3.71
N CYS A 19 -7.21 3.54 4.63
CA CYS A 19 -6.08 2.67 4.94
C CYS A 19 -5.70 1.82 3.72
N TRP A 20 -4.43 1.89 3.31
CA TRP A 20 -3.90 1.08 2.20
C TRP A 20 -4.07 -0.45 2.36
N LYS A 21 -4.28 -0.94 3.59
CA LYS A 21 -4.36 -2.38 3.89
C LYS A 21 -5.80 -2.87 4.01
N CYS A 22 -6.62 -2.20 4.81
CA CYS A 22 -7.99 -2.63 5.09
C CYS A 22 -9.07 -1.75 4.47
N GLN A 23 -8.69 -0.67 3.78
CA GLN A 23 -9.59 0.29 3.12
C GLN A 23 -10.56 1.02 4.06
N ALA A 24 -10.37 0.89 5.39
CA ALA A 24 -11.15 1.66 6.36
C ALA A 24 -10.87 3.15 6.21
N VAL A 25 -11.92 3.96 6.35
CA VAL A 25 -11.83 5.42 6.40
C VAL A 25 -11.01 5.83 7.62
N LEU A 26 -10.06 6.74 7.41
CA LEU A 26 -9.23 7.31 8.46
C LEU A 26 -9.81 8.66 8.87
N GLU A 27 -10.54 8.68 9.98
CA GLU A 27 -11.10 9.89 10.57
C GLU A 27 -10.07 10.57 11.48
N ASP A 28 -10.20 11.90 11.65
CA ASP A 28 -9.40 12.70 12.60
C ASP A 28 -7.87 12.58 12.49
N LEU A 29 -7.38 12.42 11.25
CA LEU A 29 -5.94 12.43 10.96
C LEU A 29 -5.31 13.77 11.31
N LEU A 30 -4.32 13.74 12.21
CA LEU A 30 -3.42 14.87 12.45
C LEU A 30 -2.40 14.92 11.31
N LEU A 31 -2.47 15.97 10.50
CA LEU A 31 -1.55 16.22 9.39
C LEU A 31 -0.51 17.30 9.76
N PRO A 32 0.76 17.15 9.35
CA PRO A 32 1.32 15.99 8.65
C PRO A 32 1.34 14.74 9.54
N LEU A 33 1.22 13.56 8.92
CA LEU A 33 1.13 12.29 9.63
C LEU A 33 2.31 12.08 10.59
N ALA A 34 2.00 11.65 11.81
CA ALA A 34 3.02 11.15 12.71
C ALA A 34 3.67 9.90 12.10
N ARG A 35 4.99 9.74 12.30
CA ARG A 35 5.75 8.61 11.75
C ARG A 35 5.23 7.24 12.16
N LEU A 36 4.75 7.14 13.40
CA LEU A 36 4.19 5.91 13.97
C LEU A 36 2.66 5.96 14.00
N ALA A 37 2.04 6.76 13.12
CA ALA A 37 0.59 6.72 12.99
C ALA A 37 0.17 5.35 12.45
N GLU A 38 -0.83 4.76 13.08
CA GLU A 38 -1.34 3.43 12.76
C GLU A 38 -2.84 3.50 12.47
N CYS A 39 -3.32 2.60 11.63
CA CYS A 39 -4.75 2.43 11.42
C CYS A 39 -5.42 1.83 12.65
N SER A 40 -6.47 2.49 13.17
CA SER A 40 -7.26 2.01 14.31
C SER A 40 -7.95 0.66 14.07
N MET A 41 -8.23 0.30 12.81
CA MET A 41 -8.95 -0.91 12.46
C MET A 41 -8.05 -2.14 12.27
N CYS A 42 -6.85 -1.98 11.72
CA CYS A 42 -5.97 -3.11 11.38
C CYS A 42 -4.54 -3.01 11.89
N GLY A 43 -4.18 -1.92 12.57
CA GLY A 43 -2.83 -1.68 13.12
C GLY A 43 -1.75 -1.49 12.06
N ALA A 44 -2.11 -1.24 10.80
CA ALA A 44 -1.13 -0.99 9.75
C ALA A 44 -0.52 0.41 9.90
N ASP A 45 0.80 0.51 9.72
CA ASP A 45 1.51 1.78 9.63
C ASP A 45 0.92 2.65 8.52
N LEU A 46 0.70 3.94 8.81
CA LEU A 46 0.13 4.91 7.86
C LEU A 46 1.20 5.80 7.22
N HIS A 47 2.32 6.06 7.90
CA HIS A 47 3.44 6.81 7.33
C HIS A 47 4.34 5.90 6.48
N VAL A 48 3.78 5.41 5.38
CA VAL A 48 4.39 4.40 4.51
C VAL A 48 4.30 4.83 3.05
N CYS A 49 5.19 4.30 2.20
CA CYS A 49 5.16 4.61 0.78
C CYS A 49 3.80 4.26 0.16
N ARG A 50 3.17 3.15 0.55
CA ARG A 50 1.86 2.76 0.01
C ARG A 50 0.72 3.77 0.22
N MET A 51 0.83 4.64 1.23
CA MET A 51 -0.11 5.74 1.50
C MET A 51 0.26 7.04 0.79
N CYS A 52 1.41 7.10 0.13
CA CYS A 52 1.90 8.30 -0.53
C CYS A 52 1.34 8.43 -1.96
N GLN A 53 0.92 9.63 -2.36
CA GLN A 53 0.46 9.92 -3.73
C GLN A 53 1.54 9.68 -4.79
N PHE A 54 2.82 9.84 -4.42
CA PHE A 54 3.98 9.69 -5.30
C PHE A 54 4.42 8.23 -5.47
N TYR A 55 3.87 7.31 -4.68
CA TYR A 55 4.23 5.90 -4.79
C TYR A 55 3.70 5.30 -6.08
N ASP A 56 4.61 4.69 -6.83
CA ASP A 56 4.30 4.10 -8.12
C ASP A 56 5.29 2.97 -8.41
N THR A 57 4.82 1.73 -8.53
CA THR A 57 5.68 0.57 -8.78
C THR A 57 6.25 0.50 -10.19
N GLY A 58 5.77 1.33 -11.11
CA GLY A 58 6.23 1.40 -12.50
C GLY A 58 7.44 2.31 -12.74
N VAL A 59 7.96 2.98 -11.71
CA VAL A 59 9.12 3.87 -11.81
C VAL A 59 10.28 3.41 -10.91
N ALA A 60 11.47 3.96 -11.15
CA ALA A 60 12.65 3.69 -10.33
C ALA A 60 12.37 3.98 -8.84
N ASP A 61 12.91 3.11 -7.97
CA ASP A 61 12.73 3.18 -6.51
C ASP A 61 11.27 3.20 -6.03
N ALA A 62 10.33 2.90 -6.92
CA ALA A 62 8.90 3.00 -6.73
C ALA A 62 8.39 4.38 -6.26
N CYS A 63 9.06 5.47 -6.64
CA CYS A 63 8.72 6.83 -6.24
C CYS A 63 8.82 7.81 -7.41
N ARG A 64 7.79 8.62 -7.64
CA ARG A 64 7.78 9.68 -8.67
C ARG A 64 8.55 10.93 -8.26
N GLU A 65 8.79 11.11 -6.97
CA GLU A 65 9.63 12.20 -6.46
C GLU A 65 11.10 11.78 -6.50
N THR A 66 11.87 12.40 -7.39
CA THR A 66 13.25 11.97 -7.73
C THR A 66 14.28 12.38 -6.69
N VAL A 67 13.98 13.37 -5.86
CA VAL A 67 14.86 13.79 -4.75
C VAL A 67 14.56 13.06 -3.44
N ALA A 68 13.50 12.24 -3.39
CA ALA A 68 13.16 11.48 -2.20
C ALA A 68 14.17 10.35 -1.97
N GLU A 69 14.53 10.13 -0.70
CA GLU A 69 15.41 9.01 -0.33
C GLU A 69 14.72 7.66 -0.60
N PRO A 70 15.43 6.68 -1.19
CA PRO A 70 14.84 5.38 -1.49
C PRO A 70 14.53 4.62 -0.20
N VAL A 71 13.27 4.21 -0.06
CA VAL A 71 12.80 3.38 1.06
C VAL A 71 12.81 1.91 0.65
N ASN A 72 13.44 1.01 1.42
CA ASN A 72 13.42 -0.42 1.10
C ASN A 72 12.06 -1.06 1.36
N ASP A 73 11.54 -0.93 2.59
CA ASP A 73 10.24 -1.48 2.97
C ASP A 73 9.12 -0.46 2.74
N LYS A 74 8.29 -0.73 1.73
CA LYS A 74 7.22 0.18 1.29
C LYS A 74 5.96 0.12 2.16
N VAL A 75 5.87 -0.85 3.08
CA VAL A 75 4.68 -1.12 3.90
C VAL A 75 4.90 -0.86 5.39
N ARG A 76 6.13 -0.53 5.79
CA ARG A 76 6.49 -0.16 7.16
C ARG A 76 6.73 1.34 7.32
N ALA A 77 6.52 1.83 8.53
CA ALA A 77 6.78 3.21 8.93
C ALA A 77 8.20 3.62 8.52
N ASN A 78 8.31 4.72 7.78
CA ASN A 78 9.57 5.23 7.26
C ASN A 78 9.80 6.71 7.59
N PHE A 79 10.94 7.26 7.19
CA PHE A 79 11.35 8.64 7.49
C PHE A 79 11.21 9.58 6.28
N CYS A 80 10.51 9.18 5.22
CA CYS A 80 10.42 9.97 4.00
C CYS A 80 9.75 11.32 4.27
N GLY A 81 10.51 12.41 4.15
CA GLY A 81 10.01 13.78 4.34
C GLY A 81 9.11 14.30 3.21
N TYR A 82 9.00 13.55 2.11
CA TYR A 82 8.20 13.90 0.94
C TYR A 82 6.84 13.21 0.92
N LEU A 83 6.45 12.52 2.01
CA LEU A 83 5.19 11.81 2.07
C LEU A 83 4.02 12.79 2.02
N VAL A 84 3.20 12.66 0.97
CA VAL A 84 1.91 13.34 0.83
C VAL A 84 0.85 12.28 0.69
N LEU A 85 -0.17 12.31 1.54
CA LEU A 85 -1.22 11.30 1.55
C LEU A 85 -1.99 11.26 0.24
N ALA A 86 -2.14 10.06 -0.31
CA ALA A 86 -3.03 9.80 -1.43
C ALA A 86 -4.48 9.85 -0.97
N ASP A 87 -5.35 10.52 -1.71
CA ASP A 87 -6.79 10.44 -1.52
C ASP A 87 -7.34 9.02 -1.83
N ALA A 88 -8.60 8.80 -1.46
CA ALA A 88 -9.33 7.56 -1.74
C ALA A 88 -9.27 7.13 -3.22
N GLY A 89 -9.44 8.09 -4.14
CA GLY A 89 -9.49 7.84 -5.57
C GLY A 89 -8.16 7.33 -6.09
N ARG A 90 -7.05 7.95 -5.68
CA ARG A 90 -5.70 7.55 -6.06
C ARG A 90 -5.34 6.14 -5.57
N LEU A 91 -5.83 5.73 -4.40
CA LEU A 91 -5.66 4.35 -3.92
C LEU A 91 -6.52 3.37 -4.73
N ALA A 92 -7.78 3.71 -5.00
CA ALA A 92 -8.69 2.89 -5.79
C ALA A 92 -8.19 2.69 -7.24
N ASP A 93 -7.74 3.76 -7.90
CA ASP A 93 -7.16 3.70 -9.26
C ASP A 93 -6.00 2.70 -9.34
N ARG A 94 -5.15 2.66 -8.30
CA ARG A 94 -4.02 1.73 -8.24
C ARG A 94 -4.48 0.29 -8.09
N ASP A 95 -5.48 0.04 -7.24
CA ASP A 95 -6.03 -1.30 -7.06
C ASP A 95 -6.72 -1.78 -8.35
N GLU A 96 -7.43 -0.90 -9.06
CA GLU A 96 -8.03 -1.20 -10.38
C GLU A 96 -6.97 -1.59 -11.42
N VAL A 97 -5.86 -0.83 -11.52
CA VAL A 97 -4.75 -1.15 -12.42
C VAL A 97 -4.13 -2.51 -12.09
N VAL A 98 -3.99 -2.84 -10.81
CA VAL A 98 -3.47 -4.14 -10.37
C VAL A 98 -4.40 -5.26 -10.82
N GLU A 99 -5.71 -5.15 -10.57
CA GLU A 99 -6.67 -6.18 -10.94
C GLU A 99 -6.78 -6.35 -12.47
N SER A 100 -6.80 -5.25 -13.22
CA SER A 100 -6.79 -5.29 -14.69
C SER A 100 -5.53 -5.97 -15.22
N SER A 101 -4.35 -5.63 -14.68
CA SER A 101 -3.09 -6.26 -15.07
C SER A 101 -3.08 -7.76 -14.77
N ARG A 102 -3.66 -8.18 -13.65
CA ARG A 102 -3.80 -9.61 -13.31
C ARG A 102 -4.68 -10.32 -14.34
N HIS A 103 -5.82 -9.73 -14.69
CA HIS A 103 -6.74 -10.27 -15.69
C HIS A 103 -6.09 -10.40 -17.07
N ASP A 104 -5.37 -9.37 -17.52
CA ASP A 104 -4.67 -9.39 -18.82
C ASP A 104 -3.64 -10.52 -18.88
N LEU A 105 -2.88 -10.74 -17.80
CA LEU A 105 -1.91 -11.83 -17.72
C LEU A 105 -2.61 -13.20 -17.76
N GLU A 106 -3.69 -13.38 -17.01
CA GLU A 106 -4.49 -14.61 -17.05
C GLU A 106 -5.00 -14.92 -18.47
N SER A 107 -5.48 -13.90 -19.18
CA SER A 107 -5.91 -14.02 -20.57
C SER A 107 -4.75 -14.37 -21.51
N LEU A 108 -3.58 -13.75 -21.36
CA LEU A 108 -2.41 -14.02 -22.21
C LEU A 108 -1.90 -15.45 -22.05
N PHE A 109 -1.95 -15.99 -20.84
CA PHE A 109 -1.50 -17.34 -20.54
C PHE A 109 -2.61 -18.40 -20.59
N GLY A 110 -3.85 -18.01 -20.85
CA GLY A 110 -5.01 -18.92 -20.92
C GLY A 110 -5.34 -19.59 -19.58
N LEU A 111 -5.01 -18.94 -18.46
CA LEU A 111 -5.25 -19.46 -17.12
C LEU A 111 -6.71 -19.24 -16.74
N THR A 112 -7.35 -20.26 -16.21
CA THR A 112 -8.68 -20.17 -15.60
C THR A 112 -8.56 -20.21 -14.08
N HIS A 113 -9.53 -19.65 -13.36
CA HIS A 113 -9.57 -19.66 -11.89
C HIS A 113 -9.59 -21.10 -11.28
N GLU A 114 -9.78 -22.13 -12.12
CA GLU A 114 -9.75 -23.55 -11.77
C GLU A 114 -8.34 -24.16 -11.86
N ASP A 115 -7.37 -23.47 -12.48
CA ASP A 115 -5.97 -23.92 -12.59
C ASP A 115 -5.15 -23.67 -11.31
N LYS A 116 -5.82 -23.38 -10.18
CA LYS A 116 -5.16 -23.17 -8.89
C LYS A 116 -4.47 -24.49 -8.48
N PRO A 117 -3.13 -24.59 -8.49
CA PRO A 117 -2.47 -25.83 -8.14
C PRO A 117 -2.85 -26.20 -6.70
N ALA A 118 -3.35 -27.42 -6.50
CA ALA A 118 -3.73 -27.96 -5.20
C ALA A 118 -2.53 -28.26 -4.28
N VAL A 119 -1.34 -27.81 -4.67
CA VAL A 119 -0.04 -28.18 -4.09
C VAL A 119 0.56 -26.97 -3.39
N ASN A 120 1.29 -27.23 -2.31
CA ASN A 120 1.95 -26.21 -1.49
C ASN A 120 3.04 -25.50 -2.32
N PRO A 121 2.79 -24.28 -2.82
CA PRO A 121 3.65 -23.63 -3.82
C PRO A 121 5.13 -23.46 -3.42
N PRO A 122 5.47 -23.25 -2.13
CA PRO A 122 6.87 -23.11 -1.72
C PRO A 122 7.72 -24.36 -1.96
N ASP A 123 7.16 -25.56 -1.72
CA ASP A 123 7.93 -26.81 -1.76
C ASP A 123 8.27 -27.23 -3.19
N GLU A 124 7.36 -27.05 -4.14
CA GLU A 124 7.63 -27.30 -5.57
C GLU A 124 8.59 -26.27 -6.15
N LEU A 125 8.46 -24.98 -5.78
CA LEU A 125 9.43 -23.98 -6.21
C LEU A 125 10.84 -24.35 -5.72
N ASN A 126 10.97 -24.74 -4.46
CA ASN A 126 12.26 -25.15 -3.90
C ASN A 126 12.80 -26.41 -4.60
N ALA A 127 11.96 -27.36 -4.98
CA ALA A 127 12.38 -28.54 -5.75
C ALA A 127 12.76 -28.18 -7.20
N LEU A 128 12.03 -27.25 -7.84
CA LEU A 128 12.33 -26.79 -9.20
C LEU A 128 13.65 -26.03 -9.28
N PHE A 129 13.97 -25.28 -8.22
CA PHE A 129 15.21 -24.50 -8.11
C PHE A 129 16.32 -25.24 -7.36
N ASP A 130 16.16 -26.54 -7.06
CA ASP A 130 17.11 -27.37 -6.30
C ASP A 130 17.57 -26.73 -4.97
N LEU A 131 16.68 -25.96 -4.32
CA LEU A 131 16.93 -25.31 -3.04
C LEU A 131 16.65 -26.24 -1.84
N THR A 132 16.14 -27.44 -2.08
CA THR A 132 15.91 -28.45 -1.04
C THR A 132 17.22 -29.16 -0.68
N ASN A 133 17.96 -28.53 0.22
CA ASN A 133 19.12 -29.04 0.96
C ASN A 133 20.44 -29.07 0.18
N ASP A 134 21.16 -27.95 0.20
CA ASP A 134 22.63 -27.95 0.14
C ASP A 134 23.17 -27.61 1.53
N ASP A 135 23.09 -28.57 2.46
CA ASP A 135 23.84 -28.56 3.74
C ASP A 135 25.33 -28.90 3.51
N GLY A 136 25.88 -28.47 2.36
CA GLY A 136 27.04 -29.04 1.70
C GLY A 136 28.24 -28.11 1.60
N ARG A 137 28.53 -27.25 2.59
CA ARG A 137 29.87 -26.63 2.69
C ARG A 137 30.37 -26.48 4.12
N LYS A 138 31.41 -27.27 4.39
CA LYS A 138 32.38 -27.18 5.49
C LYS A 138 32.91 -25.77 5.72
#